data_AF-A0A9D0G9G8-F1
#
_entry.id   AF-A0A9D0G9G8-F1
#
_cell.length_a   1.000
_cell.length_b   1.000
_cell.length_c   1.000
_cell.angle_alpha   90.00
_cell.angle_beta   90.00
_cell.angle_gamma   90.00
#
_symmetry.space_group_name_H-M   'P 1'
#
loop_
_entity.id
_entity.type
_entity.pdbx_description
1 polymer ?
#
loop_
_entity_poly.entity_id
_entity_poly.type
_entity_poly.pdbx_seq_one_letter_code
_entity_poly.pdbx_strand_id
1 'polypeptide(L)'
;MGDDVIDVTGLPLYDRIYGSLLASAVGDAMGGPVEGLCYTAIAQRYGVVDTCLPYDFAPDYHNHFRTTAGSVTDDTRLRCLVARAVTEADPVRYGLLPRRGDLLKVLVETYYGSDDALTRGFLEEYVLGGLYGQDRLAWDGQPTNGFLMANAPLGLICPGEPDVAFGLSFALDFISGGYARISAAMGAAAVAAAAAVPAAAVSEATVEAVVEAMFQAAQRYRRIGPQTRQWQWYATVFELNERLVGEAVEIALRYRDVLAVREDYYKRLAAGPLGSEAAQTLAVALGMLVAAGGDLRLAIIGAVNYGRDCDSYASLAGAIAGAMHGVDAIPNSWRTVVRRANPELDLPQLSRRLTEVAWARQQQRQRVTAAVAPLLSPLARGDGEGVSAARGRTEL
;
A
#
# COMPACT_ATOMS: atom_id res chain seq x y z
N MET A 1 -17.99 -15.15 29.19
CA MET A 1 -16.83 -15.83 28.57
C MET A 1 -15.70 -14.82 28.65
N GLY A 2 -14.60 -15.17 29.32
CA GLY A 2 -13.50 -14.23 29.56
C GLY A 2 -12.94 -13.71 28.25
N ASP A 3 -12.83 -12.39 28.12
CA ASP A 3 -12.01 -11.78 27.08
C ASP A 3 -10.56 -12.05 27.44
N ASP A 4 -10.04 -13.21 27.02
CA ASP A 4 -8.60 -13.42 26.98
C ASP A 4 -8.04 -12.39 25.99
N VAL A 5 -7.47 -11.32 26.54
CA VAL A 5 -6.78 -10.28 25.77
C VAL A 5 -5.57 -10.94 25.12
N ILE A 6 -5.70 -11.35 23.87
CA ILE A 6 -4.61 -11.92 23.08
C ILE A 6 -3.52 -10.85 22.93
N ASP A 7 -2.30 -11.18 23.32
CA ASP A 7 -1.13 -10.36 22.98
C ASP A 7 -0.84 -10.50 21.49
N VAL A 8 -1.37 -9.56 20.71
CA VAL A 8 -1.18 -9.54 19.26
C VAL A 8 0.27 -9.28 18.84
N THR A 9 1.12 -8.76 19.74
CA THR A 9 2.50 -8.39 19.40
C THR A 9 3.40 -9.61 19.19
N GLY A 10 3.03 -10.76 19.77
CA GLY A 10 3.68 -12.04 19.51
C GLY A 10 3.26 -12.74 18.20
N LEU A 11 2.31 -12.17 17.45
CA LEU A 11 1.84 -12.76 16.21
C LEU A 11 2.79 -12.43 15.04
N PRO A 12 3.05 -13.36 14.10
CA PRO A 12 3.75 -13.05 12.84
C PRO A 12 3.04 -11.97 12.01
N LEU A 13 1.76 -11.72 12.27
CA LEU A 13 1.02 -10.63 11.64
C LEU A 13 1.49 -9.26 12.15
N TYR A 14 1.79 -9.11 13.45
CA TYR A 14 2.32 -7.86 14.00
C TYR A 14 3.67 -7.53 13.39
N ASP A 15 4.56 -8.52 13.32
CA ASP A 15 5.89 -8.35 12.74
C ASP A 15 5.83 -7.84 11.28
N ARG A 16 4.95 -8.41 10.45
CA ARG A 16 4.73 -7.96 9.06
C ARG A 16 4.09 -6.58 8.95
N ILE A 17 3.11 -6.27 9.80
CA ILE A 17 2.47 -4.94 9.83
C ILE A 17 3.50 -3.88 10.26
N TYR A 18 4.27 -4.15 11.31
CA TYR A 18 5.28 -3.22 11.79
C TYR A 18 6.44 -3.09 10.79
N GLY A 19 6.88 -4.20 10.21
CA GLY A 19 7.85 -4.23 9.13
C GLY A 19 7.42 -3.38 7.94
N SER A 20 6.17 -3.49 7.50
CA SER A 20 5.62 -2.67 6.43
C SER A 20 5.65 -1.17 6.77
N LEU A 21 5.10 -0.76 7.93
CA LEU A 21 5.07 0.66 8.31
C LEU A 21 6.47 1.24 8.49
N LEU A 22 7.39 0.50 9.11
CA LEU A 22 8.74 0.99 9.38
C LEU A 22 9.63 0.98 8.13
N ALA A 23 9.57 -0.05 7.29
CA ALA A 23 10.34 -0.08 6.03
C ALA A 23 9.89 1.02 5.09
N SER A 24 8.59 1.30 5.08
CA SER A 24 8.01 2.40 4.33
C SER A 24 8.50 3.77 4.85
N ALA A 25 8.51 3.97 6.18
CA ALA A 25 9.08 5.18 6.78
C ALA A 25 10.59 5.33 6.55
N VAL A 26 11.32 4.21 6.43
CA VAL A 26 12.74 4.23 6.04
C VAL A 26 12.92 4.65 4.59
N GLY A 27 12.08 4.14 3.68
CA GLY A 27 12.12 4.54 2.27
C GLY A 27 11.86 6.03 2.09
N ASP A 28 10.80 6.53 2.73
CA ASP A 28 10.46 7.96 2.83
C ASP A 28 11.68 8.77 3.33
N ALA A 29 12.14 8.50 4.55
CA ALA A 29 13.20 9.30 5.17
C ALA A 29 14.57 9.21 4.48
N MET A 30 14.81 8.15 3.71
CA MET A 30 16.05 8.01 2.91
C MET A 30 15.94 8.72 1.56
N GLY A 31 14.75 8.73 0.95
CA GLY A 31 14.49 9.39 -0.33
C GLY A 31 14.35 10.90 -0.20
N GLY A 32 13.79 11.39 0.90
CA GLY A 32 13.42 12.80 1.02
C GLY A 32 14.58 13.81 0.81
N PRO A 33 15.78 13.59 1.37
CA PRO A 33 16.93 14.48 1.14
C PRO A 33 17.43 14.55 -0.31
N VAL A 34 17.07 13.59 -1.16
CA VAL A 34 17.47 13.51 -2.57
C VAL A 34 16.28 13.61 -3.54
N GLU A 35 15.09 13.90 -3.01
CA GLU A 35 13.88 14.17 -3.78
C GLU A 35 14.13 15.32 -4.79
N GLY A 36 13.52 15.19 -5.96
CA GLY A 36 13.65 16.13 -7.08
C GLY A 36 14.93 15.99 -7.90
N LEU A 37 15.96 15.27 -7.42
CA LEU A 37 17.18 15.02 -8.18
C LEU A 37 16.97 13.92 -9.24
N CYS A 38 17.76 13.95 -10.32
CA CYS A 38 17.81 12.82 -11.24
C CYS A 38 18.82 11.76 -10.80
N TYR A 39 18.65 10.51 -11.22
CA TYR A 39 19.54 9.40 -10.82
C TYR A 39 21.04 9.67 -11.08
N THR A 40 21.38 10.43 -12.13
CA THR A 40 22.77 10.80 -12.42
C THR A 40 23.31 11.87 -11.47
N ALA A 41 22.47 12.83 -11.07
CA ALA A 41 22.84 13.83 -10.07
C ALA A 41 23.02 13.21 -8.68
N ILE A 42 22.16 12.25 -8.30
CA ILE A 42 22.33 11.46 -7.07
C ILE A 42 23.66 10.71 -7.12
N ALA A 43 23.94 10.00 -8.23
CA ALA A 43 25.18 9.26 -8.40
C ALA A 43 26.43 10.15 -8.32
N GLN A 44 26.38 11.36 -8.91
CA GLN A 44 27.50 12.30 -8.89
C GLN A 44 27.74 12.91 -7.51
N ARG A 45 26.67 13.24 -6.77
CA ARG A 45 26.77 13.97 -5.49
C ARG A 45 26.97 13.04 -4.30
N TYR A 46 26.31 11.88 -4.30
CA TYR A 46 26.23 10.98 -3.15
C TYR A 46 26.75 9.56 -3.45
N GLY A 47 27.03 9.22 -4.71
CA GLY A 47 27.29 7.84 -5.09
C GLY A 47 26.01 7.02 -5.02
N VAL A 48 25.98 6.00 -4.16
CA VAL A 48 24.75 5.24 -3.89
C VAL A 48 24.25 5.63 -2.51
N VAL A 49 23.03 6.15 -2.45
CA VAL A 49 22.37 6.44 -1.17
C VAL A 49 21.85 5.14 -0.59
N ASP A 50 22.49 4.63 0.46
CA ASP A 50 22.12 3.40 1.18
C ASP A 50 21.94 3.61 2.69
N THR A 51 21.90 4.87 3.11
CA THR A 51 21.69 5.30 4.49
C THR A 51 20.88 6.59 4.49
N CYS A 52 20.15 6.85 5.59
CA CYS A 52 19.40 8.09 5.72
C CYS A 52 20.37 9.28 5.81
N LEU A 53 20.14 10.29 4.98
CA LEU A 53 20.92 11.51 4.94
C LEU A 53 20.22 12.64 5.71
N PRO A 54 20.96 13.61 6.27
CA PRO A 54 20.34 14.85 6.73
C PRO A 54 19.90 15.72 5.54
N TYR A 55 18.98 16.64 5.79
CA TYR A 55 18.64 17.69 4.82
C TYR A 55 19.59 18.88 4.98
N ASP A 56 19.89 19.55 3.86
CA ASP A 56 20.74 20.74 3.85
C ASP A 56 20.07 21.93 4.57
N PHE A 57 18.74 22.04 4.48
CA PHE A 57 17.91 23.06 5.12
C PHE A 57 16.59 22.45 5.57
N ALA A 58 15.96 23.03 6.60
CA ALA A 58 14.63 22.62 7.03
C ALA A 58 13.66 23.02 5.94
N PRO A 59 13.06 22.08 5.20
CA PRO A 59 12.29 22.47 4.04
C PRO A 59 10.86 22.85 4.50
N ASP A 60 10.20 23.70 3.74
CA ASP A 60 8.94 24.37 4.12
C ASP A 60 7.71 23.83 3.37
N TYR A 61 7.90 22.74 2.62
CA TYR A 61 6.89 21.97 1.88
C TYR A 61 6.73 20.56 2.52
N HIS A 62 5.95 19.61 1.97
CA HIS A 62 5.88 18.18 2.39
C HIS A 62 5.86 17.85 3.91
N ASN A 63 5.42 18.77 4.76
CA ASN A 63 5.21 18.55 6.20
C ASN A 63 6.41 17.92 6.97
N HIS A 64 7.65 18.20 6.56
CA HIS A 64 8.88 17.84 7.26
C HIS A 64 9.33 18.93 8.25
N PHE A 65 9.78 18.52 9.44
CA PHE A 65 10.05 19.45 10.55
C PHE A 65 11.52 19.58 10.93
N ARG A 66 12.36 18.69 10.39
CA ARG A 66 13.72 18.48 10.89
C ARG A 66 14.66 18.17 9.74
N THR A 67 15.90 18.61 9.90
CA THR A 67 16.99 18.30 8.97
C THR A 67 17.80 17.08 9.38
N THR A 68 17.51 16.49 10.54
CA THR A 68 18.25 15.33 11.03
C THR A 68 18.08 14.14 10.10
N ALA A 69 19.14 13.34 9.94
CA ALA A 69 19.05 12.08 9.21
C ALA A 69 17.92 11.19 9.76
N GLY A 70 17.09 10.66 8.87
CA GLY A 70 15.95 9.83 9.22
C GLY A 70 14.63 10.57 9.44
N SER A 71 14.60 11.89 9.23
CA SER A 71 13.34 12.66 9.31
C SER A 71 12.40 12.25 8.18
N VAL A 72 11.15 11.93 8.50
CA VAL A 72 10.13 11.54 7.49
C VAL A 72 9.39 12.75 6.92
N THR A 73 8.86 12.60 5.71
CA THR A 73 8.03 13.57 4.97
C THR A 73 6.54 13.36 5.23
N ASP A 74 5.71 13.95 4.37
CA ASP A 74 4.26 13.83 4.36
C ASP A 74 3.79 12.39 4.06
N ASP A 75 4.55 11.62 3.31
CA ASP A 75 4.35 10.18 3.07
C ASP A 75 3.97 9.41 4.35
N THR A 76 4.90 9.36 5.31
CA THR A 76 4.70 8.63 6.57
C THR A 76 3.67 9.31 7.46
N ARG A 77 3.61 10.64 7.45
CA ARG A 77 2.67 11.39 8.29
C ARG A 77 1.22 11.14 7.86
N LEU A 78 0.94 11.24 6.56
CA LEU A 78 -0.37 10.94 6.01
C LEU A 78 -0.72 9.45 6.18
N ARG A 79 0.25 8.54 6.01
CA ARG A 79 0.06 7.11 6.34
C ARG A 79 -0.36 6.88 7.79
N CYS A 80 0.28 7.55 8.73
CA CYS A 80 -0.09 7.46 10.15
C CYS A 80 -1.53 7.95 10.38
N LEU A 81 -2.01 8.96 9.64
CA LEU A 81 -3.40 9.41 9.70
C LEU A 81 -4.37 8.40 9.09
N VAL A 82 -4.03 7.74 7.98
CA VAL A 82 -4.81 6.64 7.42
C VAL A 82 -4.87 5.46 8.39
N ALA A 83 -3.76 5.10 9.01
CA ALA A 83 -3.71 4.05 10.04
C ALA A 83 -4.54 4.41 11.27
N ARG A 84 -4.50 5.67 11.72
CA ARG A 84 -5.37 6.17 12.78
C ARG A 84 -6.84 6.04 12.40
N ALA A 85 -7.23 6.43 11.18
CA ALA A 85 -8.59 6.28 10.70
C ALA A 85 -9.07 4.82 10.72
N VAL A 86 -8.20 3.86 10.41
CA VAL A 86 -8.49 2.42 10.56
C VAL A 86 -8.71 2.05 12.03
N THR A 87 -7.81 2.47 12.92
CA THR A 87 -7.79 2.02 14.32
C THR A 87 -8.79 2.75 15.22
N GLU A 88 -9.28 3.92 14.81
CA GLU A 88 -10.26 4.74 15.51
C GLU A 88 -11.67 4.59 14.94
N ALA A 89 -11.84 3.88 13.82
CA ALA A 89 -13.14 3.55 13.24
C ALA A 89 -13.98 2.74 14.23
N ASP A 90 -15.27 3.05 14.33
CA ASP A 90 -16.21 2.37 15.24
C ASP A 90 -16.60 0.98 14.67
N PRO A 91 -16.08 -0.12 15.25
CA PRO A 91 -16.31 -1.45 14.72
C PRO A 91 -17.75 -1.93 14.93
N VAL A 92 -18.45 -1.37 15.92
CA VAL A 92 -19.83 -1.73 16.28
C VAL A 92 -20.81 -1.11 15.29
N ARG A 93 -20.60 0.18 14.98
CA ARG A 93 -21.53 0.93 14.15
C ARG A 93 -21.39 0.64 12.66
N TYR A 94 -20.16 0.36 12.19
CA TYR A 94 -19.86 0.33 10.76
C TYR A 94 -19.13 -0.92 10.27
N GLY A 95 -18.80 -1.85 11.16
CA GLY A 95 -18.00 -3.04 10.89
C GLY A 95 -16.50 -2.78 11.00
N LEU A 96 -15.68 -3.81 10.80
CA LEU A 96 -14.22 -3.76 10.98
C LEU A 96 -13.45 -3.06 9.84
N LEU A 97 -14.12 -2.29 8.98
CA LEU A 97 -13.50 -1.54 7.89
C LEU A 97 -13.79 -0.05 8.04
N PRO A 98 -12.78 0.82 7.90
CA PRO A 98 -12.99 2.26 7.93
C PRO A 98 -13.82 2.72 6.72
N ARG A 99 -14.35 3.94 6.82
CA ARG A 99 -15.04 4.65 5.74
C ARG A 99 -14.36 6.00 5.50
N ARG A 100 -14.75 6.67 4.40
CA ARG A 100 -14.29 8.05 4.09
C ARG A 100 -14.43 9.00 5.28
N GLY A 101 -15.55 8.90 6.00
CA GLY A 101 -15.84 9.76 7.15
C GLY A 101 -14.85 9.57 8.32
N ASP A 102 -14.31 8.37 8.52
CA ASP A 102 -13.32 8.11 9.57
C ASP A 102 -11.98 8.79 9.24
N LEU A 103 -11.56 8.73 7.97
CA LEU A 103 -10.38 9.46 7.49
C LEU A 103 -10.57 10.97 7.60
N LEU A 104 -11.71 11.50 7.14
CA LEU A 104 -12.02 12.92 7.27
C LEU A 104 -12.02 13.37 8.74
N LYS A 105 -12.62 12.59 9.64
CA LYS A 105 -12.62 12.88 11.07
C LYS A 105 -11.20 13.03 11.61
N VAL A 106 -10.33 12.04 11.35
CA VAL A 106 -8.93 12.08 11.81
C VAL A 106 -8.16 13.28 11.24
N LEU A 107 -8.36 13.60 9.95
CA LEU A 107 -7.75 14.77 9.32
C LEU A 107 -8.21 16.08 9.99
N VAL A 108 -9.52 16.25 10.21
CA VAL A 108 -10.12 17.42 10.86
C VAL A 108 -9.62 17.56 12.30
N GLU A 109 -9.64 16.49 13.09
CA GLU A 109 -9.16 16.49 14.47
C GLU A 109 -7.66 16.83 14.54
N THR A 110 -6.86 16.33 13.60
CA THR A 110 -5.42 16.63 13.54
C THR A 110 -5.17 18.08 13.11
N TYR A 111 -5.92 18.59 12.13
CA TYR A 111 -5.82 19.98 11.68
C TYR A 111 -6.16 20.96 12.81
N TYR A 112 -7.30 20.78 13.50
CA TYR A 112 -7.70 21.67 14.59
C TYR A 112 -6.95 21.43 15.91
N GLY A 113 -6.35 20.26 16.09
CA GLY A 113 -5.50 19.94 17.23
C GLY A 113 -4.04 20.38 17.08
N SER A 114 -3.63 20.84 15.89
CA SER A 114 -2.27 21.27 15.61
C SER A 114 -2.09 22.78 15.80
N ASP A 115 -1.19 23.17 16.70
CA ASP A 115 -0.75 24.56 16.82
C ASP A 115 0.25 24.96 15.71
N ASP A 116 0.86 23.96 15.06
CA ASP A 116 1.86 24.15 14.02
C ASP A 116 1.23 24.56 12.67
N ALA A 117 1.77 25.62 12.07
CA ALA A 117 1.24 26.21 10.85
C ALA A 117 1.55 25.37 9.60
N LEU A 118 2.69 24.68 9.55
CA LEU A 118 3.07 23.83 8.44
C LEU A 118 2.14 22.61 8.34
N THR A 119 1.88 21.97 9.48
CA THR A 119 0.92 20.86 9.61
C THR A 119 -0.48 21.31 9.20
N ARG A 120 -0.92 22.48 9.67
CA ARG A 120 -2.24 23.02 9.29
C ARG A 120 -2.31 23.29 7.80
N GLY A 121 -1.33 23.97 7.22
CA GLY A 121 -1.27 24.25 5.78
C GLY A 121 -1.30 22.97 4.94
N PHE A 122 -0.52 21.97 5.34
CA PHE A 122 -0.51 20.65 4.69
C PHE A 122 -1.88 19.94 4.77
N LEU A 123 -2.49 19.90 5.96
CA LEU A 123 -3.75 19.18 6.16
C LEU A 123 -4.97 19.93 5.60
N GLU A 124 -4.88 21.25 5.45
CA GLU A 124 -5.99 22.10 5.00
C GLU A 124 -6.58 21.60 3.68
N GLU A 125 -5.72 21.28 2.73
CA GLU A 125 -6.14 20.82 1.41
C GLU A 125 -6.87 19.48 1.47
N TYR A 126 -6.37 18.52 2.26
CA TYR A 126 -7.02 17.21 2.43
C TYR A 126 -8.33 17.29 3.20
N VAL A 127 -8.40 18.13 4.23
CA VAL A 127 -9.64 18.38 4.99
C VAL A 127 -10.71 18.92 4.04
N LEU A 128 -10.36 19.90 3.23
CA LEU A 128 -11.29 20.52 2.31
C LEU A 128 -11.67 19.55 1.17
N GLY A 129 -10.74 18.75 0.66
CA GLY A 129 -11.04 17.67 -0.28
C GLY A 129 -12.00 16.62 0.30
N GLY A 130 -11.85 16.26 1.57
CA GLY A 130 -12.77 15.34 2.24
C GLY A 130 -14.17 15.91 2.48
N LEU A 131 -14.29 17.22 2.74
CA LEU A 131 -15.57 17.91 2.95
C LEU A 131 -16.35 18.12 1.64
N TYR A 132 -15.67 18.54 0.58
CA TYR A 132 -16.29 18.91 -0.70
C TYR A 132 -16.23 17.79 -1.76
N GLY A 133 -15.44 16.75 -1.53
CA GLY A 133 -15.39 15.57 -2.40
C GLY A 133 -14.98 15.92 -3.83
N GLN A 134 -15.82 15.54 -4.80
CA GLN A 134 -15.53 15.79 -6.22
C GLN A 134 -15.58 17.27 -6.62
N ASP A 135 -16.19 18.13 -5.79
CA ASP A 135 -16.28 19.57 -6.04
C ASP A 135 -14.99 20.32 -5.65
N ARG A 136 -14.06 19.65 -4.95
CA ARG A 136 -12.73 20.16 -4.64
C ARG A 136 -11.71 19.03 -4.65
N LEU A 137 -10.95 18.94 -5.74
CA LEU A 137 -9.86 17.98 -5.86
C LEU A 137 -8.59 18.58 -5.24
N ALA A 138 -7.85 17.77 -4.49
CA ALA A 138 -6.50 18.14 -4.05
C ALA A 138 -5.60 18.40 -5.26
N TRP A 139 -4.69 19.36 -5.14
CA TRP A 139 -3.74 19.81 -6.14
C TRP A 139 -4.39 20.13 -7.48
N ASP A 140 -5.54 20.82 -7.47
CA ASP A 140 -6.35 21.12 -8.67
C ASP A 140 -6.72 19.88 -9.50
N GLY A 141 -6.75 18.69 -8.88
CA GLY A 141 -7.06 17.42 -9.55
C GLY A 141 -5.92 16.79 -10.32
N GLN A 142 -4.68 17.23 -10.07
CA GLN A 142 -3.51 16.56 -10.60
C GLN A 142 -3.45 15.09 -10.11
N PRO A 143 -3.07 14.13 -10.96
CA PRO A 143 -3.10 12.70 -10.64
C PRO A 143 -1.87 12.26 -9.82
N THR A 144 -1.59 12.98 -8.73
CA THR A 144 -0.47 12.72 -7.83
C THR A 144 -0.69 11.47 -6.99
N ASN A 145 0.40 10.94 -6.45
CA ASN A 145 0.45 9.73 -5.62
C ASN A 145 0.03 9.93 -4.15
N GLY A 146 -0.51 11.09 -3.76
CA GLY A 146 -0.76 11.43 -2.37
C GLY A 146 -1.55 10.41 -1.54
N PHE A 147 -2.53 9.70 -2.14
CA PHE A 147 -3.18 8.59 -1.43
C PHE A 147 -2.41 7.26 -1.52
N LEU A 148 -1.73 7.02 -2.65
CA LEU A 148 -0.93 5.80 -2.86
C LEU A 148 0.21 5.70 -1.85
N MET A 149 0.90 6.80 -1.56
CA MET A 149 1.94 6.82 -0.53
C MET A 149 1.38 6.50 0.86
N ALA A 150 0.14 6.91 1.15
CA ALA A 150 -0.43 6.79 2.49
C ALA A 150 -1.22 5.49 2.76
N ASN A 151 -1.70 4.79 1.75
CA ASN A 151 -2.78 3.81 1.91
C ASN A 151 -2.37 2.38 2.32
N ALA A 152 -1.08 2.09 2.50
CA ALA A 152 -0.60 0.77 2.94
C ALA A 152 -1.38 0.15 4.12
N PRO A 153 -1.81 0.91 5.17
CA PRO A 153 -2.62 0.36 6.25
C PRO A 153 -3.91 -0.34 5.81
N LEU A 154 -4.50 0.08 4.68
CA LEU A 154 -5.70 -0.53 4.12
C LEU A 154 -5.43 -1.94 3.56
N GLY A 155 -4.24 -2.17 3.01
CA GLY A 155 -3.79 -3.50 2.62
C GLY A 155 -3.44 -4.38 3.82
N LEU A 156 -2.81 -3.80 4.84
CA LEU A 156 -2.36 -4.50 6.05
C LEU A 156 -3.48 -5.08 6.90
N ILE A 157 -4.69 -4.50 6.86
CA ILE A 157 -5.88 -5.06 7.51
C ILE A 157 -6.64 -6.10 6.65
N CYS A 158 -6.17 -6.34 5.43
CA CYS A 158 -6.75 -7.26 4.45
C CYS A 158 -5.74 -8.34 4.00
N PRO A 159 -4.98 -9.00 4.91
CA PRO A 159 -3.95 -9.94 4.50
C PRO A 159 -4.55 -11.11 3.71
N GLY A 160 -4.10 -11.27 2.47
CA GLY A 160 -4.59 -12.29 1.53
C GLY A 160 -5.93 -11.95 0.88
N GLU A 161 -6.42 -10.72 1.02
CA GLU A 161 -7.68 -10.24 0.44
C GLU A 161 -7.45 -9.02 -0.49
N PRO A 162 -6.66 -9.17 -1.58
CA PRO A 162 -6.30 -8.04 -2.46
C PRO A 162 -7.52 -7.34 -3.08
N ASP A 163 -8.58 -8.07 -3.42
CA ASP A 163 -9.84 -7.50 -3.91
C ASP A 163 -10.52 -6.58 -2.89
N VAL A 164 -10.50 -6.98 -1.61
CA VAL A 164 -11.09 -6.18 -0.52
C VAL A 164 -10.24 -4.93 -0.28
N ALA A 165 -8.91 -5.07 -0.26
CA ALA A 165 -8.00 -3.94 -0.11
C ALA A 165 -8.13 -2.93 -1.25
N PHE A 166 -8.24 -3.42 -2.50
CA PHE A 166 -8.49 -2.58 -3.67
C PHE A 166 -9.77 -1.76 -3.50
N GLY A 167 -10.89 -2.45 -3.24
CA GLY A 167 -12.19 -1.81 -3.10
C GLY A 167 -12.24 -0.83 -1.94
N LEU A 168 -11.61 -1.17 -0.81
CA LEU A 168 -11.50 -0.31 0.36
C LEU A 168 -10.71 0.95 0.05
N SER A 169 -9.52 0.83 -0.55
CA SER A 169 -8.71 1.99 -0.93
C SER A 169 -9.46 2.89 -1.90
N PHE A 170 -10.05 2.34 -2.97
CA PHE A 170 -10.86 3.12 -3.91
C PHE A 170 -12.03 3.84 -3.22
N ALA A 171 -12.67 3.14 -2.28
CA ALA A 171 -13.81 3.68 -1.53
C ALA A 171 -13.38 4.73 -0.50
N LEU A 172 -12.15 4.77 0.00
CA LEU A 172 -11.68 5.78 0.96
C LEU A 172 -11.07 7.00 0.28
N ASP A 173 -10.53 6.82 -0.92
CA ASP A 173 -9.75 7.84 -1.61
C ASP A 173 -10.62 8.98 -2.15
N PHE A 174 -10.56 10.11 -1.45
CA PHE A 174 -11.02 11.42 -1.92
C PHE A 174 -9.88 12.37 -2.24
N ILE A 175 -8.62 11.92 -2.10
CA ILE A 175 -7.42 12.71 -2.32
C ILE A 175 -7.06 12.66 -3.80
N SER A 176 -7.08 11.47 -4.41
CA SER A 176 -6.72 11.23 -5.79
C SER A 176 -7.95 10.97 -6.68
N GLY A 177 -7.84 11.38 -7.94
CA GLY A 177 -8.84 11.19 -8.99
C GLY A 177 -8.32 10.34 -10.16
N GLY A 178 -9.20 9.98 -11.09
CA GLY A 178 -8.83 9.31 -12.34
C GLY A 178 -8.00 8.03 -12.14
N TYR A 179 -6.95 7.88 -12.96
CA TYR A 179 -6.04 6.73 -12.86
C TYR A 179 -5.27 6.70 -11.53
N ALA A 180 -5.04 7.84 -10.87
CA ALA A 180 -4.26 7.88 -9.64
C ALA A 180 -4.96 7.19 -8.47
N ARG A 181 -6.29 7.32 -8.42
CA ARG A 181 -7.13 6.54 -7.49
C ARG A 181 -7.01 5.03 -7.72
N ILE A 182 -6.89 4.62 -8.98
CA ILE A 182 -6.67 3.22 -9.35
C ILE A 182 -5.26 2.78 -8.96
N SER A 183 -4.24 3.63 -9.15
CA SER A 183 -2.87 3.35 -8.70
C SER A 183 -2.84 3.09 -7.21
N ALA A 184 -3.48 3.96 -6.41
CA ALA A 184 -3.61 3.80 -4.97
C ALA A 184 -4.27 2.44 -4.63
N ALA A 185 -5.43 2.14 -5.24
CA ALA A 185 -6.12 0.88 -4.99
C ALA A 185 -5.29 -0.37 -5.35
N MET A 186 -4.50 -0.30 -6.43
CA MET A 186 -3.52 -1.32 -6.78
C MET A 186 -2.42 -1.45 -5.71
N GLY A 187 -1.86 -0.34 -5.22
CA GLY A 187 -0.88 -0.35 -4.12
C GLY A 187 -1.39 -1.06 -2.87
N ALA A 188 -2.63 -0.77 -2.44
CA ALA A 188 -3.25 -1.44 -1.31
C ALA A 188 -3.46 -2.95 -1.55
N ALA A 189 -3.84 -3.34 -2.77
CA ALA A 189 -3.97 -4.74 -3.16
C ALA A 189 -2.62 -5.48 -3.12
N ALA A 190 -1.54 -4.83 -3.58
CA ALA A 190 -0.19 -5.38 -3.52
C ALA A 190 0.27 -5.59 -2.06
N VAL A 191 0.03 -4.60 -1.18
CA VAL A 191 0.35 -4.72 0.26
C VAL A 191 -0.47 -5.86 0.92
N ALA A 192 -1.75 -6.00 0.58
CA ALA A 192 -2.60 -7.09 1.07
C ALA A 192 -2.10 -8.48 0.63
N ALA A 193 -1.66 -8.61 -0.62
CA ALA A 193 -1.07 -9.84 -1.13
C ALA A 193 0.28 -10.13 -0.44
N ALA A 194 1.13 -9.13 -0.30
CA ALA A 194 2.42 -9.22 0.39
C ALA A 194 2.27 -9.65 1.87
N ALA A 195 1.30 -9.07 2.59
CA ALA A 195 1.01 -9.41 3.99
C ALA A 195 0.48 -10.85 4.18
N ALA A 196 0.17 -11.57 3.10
CA ALA A 196 -0.17 -13.00 3.16
C ALA A 196 1.07 -13.90 3.04
N VAL A 197 2.18 -13.38 2.49
CA VAL A 197 3.41 -14.15 2.25
C VAL A 197 4.11 -14.42 3.59
N PRO A 198 4.47 -15.68 3.91
CA PRO A 198 5.36 -15.97 5.02
C PRO A 198 6.77 -15.49 4.73
N ALA A 199 7.44 -14.83 5.68
CA ALA A 199 8.79 -14.27 5.47
C ALA A 199 9.82 -15.32 4.98
N ALA A 200 9.75 -16.55 5.50
CA ALA A 200 10.64 -17.64 5.08
C ALA A 200 10.40 -18.15 3.64
N ALA A 201 9.29 -17.75 3.00
CA ALA A 201 8.91 -18.15 1.66
C ALA A 201 9.23 -17.08 0.60
N VAL A 202 9.76 -15.92 1.01
CA VAL A 202 10.03 -14.82 0.07
C VAL A 202 11.08 -15.25 -0.96
N SER A 203 10.70 -15.09 -2.23
CA SER A 203 11.44 -15.44 -3.43
C SER A 203 10.92 -14.64 -4.62
N GLU A 204 11.62 -14.67 -5.76
CA GLU A 204 11.15 -14.08 -7.02
C GLU A 204 9.71 -14.51 -7.35
N ALA A 205 9.39 -15.81 -7.20
CA ALA A 205 8.05 -16.34 -7.46
C ALA A 205 6.97 -15.73 -6.56
N THR A 206 7.29 -15.42 -5.29
CA THR A 206 6.33 -14.74 -4.41
C THR A 206 6.14 -13.27 -4.77
N VAL A 207 7.18 -12.59 -5.28
CA VAL A 207 7.07 -11.21 -5.78
C VAL A 207 6.18 -11.19 -7.02
N GLU A 208 6.39 -12.13 -7.95
CA GLU A 208 5.52 -12.30 -9.12
C GLU A 208 4.06 -12.55 -8.71
N ALA A 209 3.82 -13.40 -7.70
CA ALA A 209 2.49 -13.66 -7.18
C ALA A 209 1.82 -12.41 -6.58
N VAL A 210 2.59 -11.52 -5.92
CA VAL A 210 2.07 -10.24 -5.41
C VAL A 210 1.65 -9.31 -6.56
N VAL A 211 2.49 -9.18 -7.59
CA VAL A 211 2.18 -8.38 -8.79
C VAL A 211 0.95 -8.93 -9.50
N GLU A 212 0.87 -10.24 -9.69
CA GLU A 212 -0.27 -10.91 -10.33
C GLU A 212 -1.56 -10.72 -9.51
N ALA A 213 -1.52 -10.91 -8.19
CA ALA A 213 -2.68 -10.71 -7.32
C ALA A 213 -3.22 -9.27 -7.38
N MET A 214 -2.32 -8.29 -7.47
CA MET A 214 -2.68 -6.88 -7.67
C MET A 214 -3.39 -6.66 -9.01
N PHE A 215 -2.84 -7.18 -10.11
CA PHE A 215 -3.48 -7.09 -11.43
C PHE A 215 -4.86 -7.75 -11.45
N GLN A 216 -4.99 -8.94 -10.86
CA GLN A 216 -6.27 -9.63 -10.76
C GLN A 216 -7.31 -8.82 -9.99
N ALA A 217 -6.92 -8.18 -8.89
CA ALA A 217 -7.81 -7.30 -8.14
C ALA A 217 -8.29 -6.11 -8.98
N ALA A 218 -7.38 -5.45 -9.71
CA ALA A 218 -7.73 -4.36 -10.62
C ALA A 218 -8.70 -4.81 -11.74
N GLN A 219 -8.42 -5.95 -12.38
CA GLN A 219 -9.25 -6.50 -13.46
C GLN A 219 -10.63 -6.95 -12.97
N ARG A 220 -10.73 -7.53 -11.78
CA ARG A 220 -12.02 -7.87 -11.16
C ARG A 220 -12.78 -6.60 -10.82
N TYR A 221 -12.13 -5.63 -10.19
CA TYR A 221 -12.77 -4.38 -9.79
C TYR A 221 -13.27 -3.57 -11.00
N ARG A 222 -12.56 -3.59 -12.14
CA ARG A 222 -13.04 -3.02 -13.41
C ARG A 222 -14.46 -3.48 -13.75
N ARG A 223 -14.78 -4.76 -13.52
CA ARG A 223 -16.09 -5.35 -13.85
C ARG A 223 -17.20 -5.00 -12.87
N ILE A 224 -16.85 -4.71 -11.60
CA ILE A 224 -17.82 -4.53 -10.51
C ILE A 224 -17.85 -3.12 -9.91
N GLY A 225 -16.95 -2.23 -10.32
CA GLY A 225 -16.86 -0.86 -9.82
C GLY A 225 -18.02 0.02 -10.29
N PRO A 226 -17.94 1.36 -10.14
CA PRO A 226 -19.07 2.28 -10.28
C PRO A 226 -19.90 2.24 -11.59
N GLN A 227 -19.39 1.62 -12.66
CA GLN A 227 -20.05 1.53 -13.97
C GLN A 227 -20.52 2.87 -14.56
N THR A 228 -19.93 3.99 -14.15
CA THR A 228 -20.22 5.31 -14.72
C THR A 228 -19.70 5.42 -16.15
N ARG A 229 -20.16 6.43 -16.92
CA ARG A 229 -19.65 6.65 -18.29
C ARG A 229 -18.13 6.77 -18.32
N GLN A 230 -17.54 7.51 -17.38
CA GLN A 230 -16.08 7.64 -17.25
C GLN A 230 -15.40 6.31 -16.87
N TRP A 231 -16.04 5.48 -16.06
CA TRP A 231 -15.54 4.15 -15.70
C TRP A 231 -15.32 3.24 -16.92
N GLN A 232 -16.14 3.41 -17.96
CA GLN A 232 -16.02 2.66 -19.21
C GLN A 232 -14.85 3.13 -20.10
N TRP A 233 -14.18 4.25 -19.75
CA TRP A 233 -13.05 4.79 -20.52
C TRP A 233 -11.77 4.10 -20.07
N TYR A 234 -11.60 2.85 -20.52
CA TYR A 234 -10.52 1.97 -20.07
C TYR A 234 -9.13 2.60 -20.16
N ALA A 235 -8.83 3.27 -21.28
CA ALA A 235 -7.54 3.91 -21.52
C ALA A 235 -7.17 4.96 -20.48
N THR A 236 -8.17 5.69 -19.97
CA THR A 236 -7.96 6.81 -19.03
C THR A 236 -7.93 6.36 -17.57
N VAL A 237 -8.54 5.23 -17.25
CA VAL A 237 -8.74 4.79 -15.85
C VAL A 237 -7.81 3.65 -15.45
N PHE A 238 -7.62 2.66 -16.33
CA PHE A 238 -6.92 1.42 -16.01
C PHE A 238 -5.65 1.21 -16.83
N GLU A 239 -5.72 1.42 -18.15
CA GLU A 239 -4.67 1.03 -19.09
C GLU A 239 -3.30 1.64 -18.75
N LEU A 240 -3.25 2.90 -18.33
CA LEU A 240 -1.99 3.57 -17.96
C LEU A 240 -1.27 2.83 -16.81
N ASN A 241 -2.00 2.49 -15.75
CA ASN A 241 -1.43 1.78 -14.61
C ASN A 241 -0.94 0.39 -15.03
N GLU A 242 -1.78 -0.34 -15.75
CA GLU A 242 -1.45 -1.71 -16.17
C GLU A 242 -0.24 -1.74 -17.11
N ARG A 243 -0.19 -0.81 -18.07
CA ARG A 243 0.92 -0.67 -19.01
C ARG A 243 2.22 -0.29 -18.32
N LEU A 244 2.22 0.72 -17.44
CA LEU A 244 3.45 1.17 -16.78
C LEU A 244 3.98 0.12 -15.82
N VAL A 245 3.13 -0.55 -15.05
CA VAL A 245 3.58 -1.66 -14.18
C VAL A 245 4.11 -2.81 -15.03
N GLY A 246 3.42 -3.19 -16.12
CA GLY A 246 3.89 -4.24 -17.03
C GLY A 246 5.26 -3.92 -17.64
N GLU A 247 5.46 -2.70 -18.13
CA GLU A 247 6.74 -2.25 -18.68
C GLU A 247 7.85 -2.21 -17.62
N ALA A 248 7.54 -1.75 -16.40
CA ALA A 248 8.49 -1.75 -15.29
C ALA A 248 8.94 -3.17 -14.90
N VAL A 249 8.01 -4.12 -14.84
CA VAL A 249 8.28 -5.53 -14.55
C VAL A 249 9.12 -6.18 -15.65
N GLU A 250 8.81 -5.95 -16.92
CA GLU A 250 9.59 -6.51 -18.04
C GLU A 250 11.05 -6.04 -18.00
N ILE A 251 11.25 -4.74 -17.79
CA ILE A 251 12.59 -4.15 -17.67
C ILE A 251 13.29 -4.71 -16.42
N ALA A 252 12.60 -4.79 -15.27
CA ALA A 252 13.17 -5.34 -14.04
C ALA A 252 13.69 -6.78 -14.23
N LEU A 253 12.90 -7.64 -14.87
CA LEU A 253 13.25 -9.04 -15.14
C LEU A 253 14.44 -9.17 -16.10
N ARG A 254 14.63 -8.19 -17.00
CA ARG A 254 15.76 -8.14 -17.93
C ARG A 254 17.07 -7.79 -17.22
N TYR A 255 17.06 -6.80 -16.34
CA TYR A 255 18.29 -6.32 -15.69
C TYR A 255 18.63 -7.08 -14.40
N ARG A 256 17.62 -7.42 -13.58
CA ARG A 256 17.78 -8.00 -12.23
C ARG A 256 18.78 -7.25 -11.33
N ASP A 257 18.84 -5.93 -11.52
CA ASP A 257 19.68 -5.02 -10.77
C ASP A 257 18.98 -3.67 -10.64
N VAL A 258 18.78 -3.23 -9.40
CA VAL A 258 17.99 -2.04 -9.06
C VAL A 258 18.61 -0.72 -9.50
N LEU A 259 19.92 -0.68 -9.76
CA LEU A 259 20.61 0.51 -10.25
C LEU A 259 20.73 0.53 -11.77
N ALA A 260 20.81 -0.63 -12.41
CA ALA A 260 20.90 -0.75 -13.87
C ALA A 260 19.57 -0.44 -14.58
N VAL A 261 18.42 -0.69 -13.94
CA VAL A 261 17.09 -0.38 -14.53
C VAL A 261 16.82 1.11 -14.72
N ARG A 262 17.55 1.98 -14.01
CA ARG A 262 17.19 3.39 -13.82
C ARG A 262 17.10 4.16 -15.13
N GLU A 263 18.02 3.95 -16.07
CA GLU A 263 18.00 4.67 -17.35
C GLU A 263 16.75 4.34 -18.17
N ASP A 264 16.41 3.05 -18.28
CA ASP A 264 15.22 2.62 -19.02
C ASP A 264 13.94 3.06 -18.30
N TYR A 265 13.90 2.97 -16.97
CA TYR A 265 12.78 3.51 -16.19
C TYR A 265 12.60 5.02 -16.37
N TYR A 266 13.69 5.78 -16.44
CA TYR A 266 13.62 7.23 -16.67
C TYR A 266 12.96 7.58 -17.98
N LYS A 267 13.32 6.85 -19.04
CA LYS A 267 12.84 7.07 -20.40
C LYS A 267 11.42 6.59 -20.61
N ARG A 268 11.02 5.51 -19.95
CA ARG A 268 9.79 4.76 -20.28
C ARG A 268 8.65 4.93 -19.28
N LEU A 269 8.95 5.17 -18.01
CA LEU A 269 7.93 5.21 -16.96
C LEU A 269 7.43 6.62 -16.62
N ALA A 270 7.92 7.65 -17.30
CA ALA A 270 7.40 9.01 -17.14
C ALA A 270 5.92 9.06 -17.56
N ALA A 271 5.02 9.31 -16.60
CA ALA A 271 3.58 9.41 -16.87
C ALA A 271 3.14 10.85 -17.16
N GLY A 272 3.92 11.84 -16.72
CA GLY A 272 3.66 13.25 -16.93
C GLY A 272 4.83 14.13 -16.45
N PRO A 273 4.63 15.46 -16.37
CA PRO A 273 5.67 16.40 -16.02
C PRO A 273 5.88 16.59 -14.50
N LEU A 274 4.97 16.07 -13.65
CA LEU A 274 5.03 16.30 -12.21
C LEU A 274 6.16 15.49 -11.57
N GLY A 275 6.42 14.29 -12.08
CA GLY A 275 7.33 13.34 -11.46
C GLY A 275 6.67 12.55 -10.32
N SER A 276 5.61 13.07 -9.70
CA SER A 276 4.86 12.43 -8.62
C SER A 276 3.56 11.74 -9.07
N GLU A 277 3.42 11.44 -10.37
CA GLU A 277 2.25 10.73 -10.87
C GLU A 277 2.11 9.35 -10.20
N ALA A 278 0.90 9.03 -9.73
CA ALA A 278 0.66 7.80 -8.99
C ALA A 278 0.94 6.52 -9.81
N ALA A 279 0.68 6.55 -11.12
CA ALA A 279 0.95 5.41 -12.00
C ALA A 279 2.46 5.15 -12.13
N GLN A 280 3.27 6.21 -12.19
CA GLN A 280 4.73 6.10 -12.21
C GLN A 280 5.25 5.58 -10.87
N THR A 281 4.73 6.12 -9.76
CA THR A 281 5.09 5.67 -8.40
C THR A 281 4.84 4.17 -8.21
N LEU A 282 3.64 3.71 -8.58
CA LEU A 282 3.27 2.30 -8.50
C LEU A 282 4.21 1.43 -9.34
N ALA A 283 4.47 1.83 -10.59
CA ALA A 283 5.31 1.10 -11.52
C ALA A 283 6.77 1.00 -11.05
N VAL A 284 7.36 2.12 -10.61
CA VAL A 284 8.74 2.15 -10.12
C VAL A 284 8.89 1.32 -8.85
N ALA A 285 7.98 1.44 -7.89
CA ALA A 285 8.05 0.70 -6.63
C ALA A 285 7.98 -0.83 -6.84
N LEU A 286 7.01 -1.31 -7.63
CA LEU A 286 6.88 -2.73 -7.96
C LEU A 286 8.04 -3.22 -8.82
N GLY A 287 8.46 -2.41 -9.79
CA GLY A 287 9.61 -2.69 -10.64
C GLY A 287 10.90 -2.86 -9.85
N MET A 288 11.16 -1.98 -8.88
CA MET A 288 12.32 -2.09 -7.97
C MET A 288 12.24 -3.33 -7.09
N LEU A 289 11.06 -3.70 -6.61
CA LEU A 289 10.87 -4.94 -5.85
C LEU A 289 11.19 -6.18 -6.71
N VAL A 290 10.77 -6.20 -7.97
CA VAL A 290 11.09 -7.28 -8.93
C VAL A 290 12.57 -7.29 -9.27
N ALA A 291 13.18 -6.14 -9.55
CA ALA A 291 14.62 -6.04 -9.86
C ALA A 291 15.50 -6.47 -8.68
N ALA A 292 15.01 -6.28 -7.45
CA ALA A 292 15.64 -6.73 -6.22
C ALA A 292 15.44 -8.23 -5.92
N GLY A 293 14.64 -8.95 -6.72
CA GLY A 293 14.25 -10.34 -6.41
C GLY A 293 13.49 -10.48 -5.09
N GLY A 294 12.83 -9.40 -4.64
CA GLY A 294 12.16 -9.32 -3.35
C GLY A 294 13.05 -8.89 -2.17
N ASP A 295 14.34 -8.61 -2.36
CA ASP A 295 15.20 -8.11 -1.27
C ASP A 295 14.75 -6.71 -0.82
N LEU A 296 14.38 -6.59 0.46
CA LEU A 296 13.86 -5.35 1.04
C LEU A 296 14.85 -4.20 0.94
N ARG A 297 16.13 -4.46 1.22
CA ARG A 297 17.18 -3.44 1.27
C ARG A 297 17.46 -2.91 -0.13
N LEU A 298 17.62 -3.81 -1.10
CA LEU A 298 17.87 -3.45 -2.48
C LEU A 298 16.67 -2.74 -3.12
N ALA A 299 15.43 -3.16 -2.82
CA ALA A 299 14.24 -2.49 -3.34
C ALA A 299 14.16 -1.02 -2.87
N ILE A 300 14.42 -0.75 -1.58
CA ILE A 300 14.46 0.61 -1.03
C ILE A 300 15.61 1.41 -1.65
N ILE A 301 16.84 0.86 -1.66
CA ILE A 301 18.02 1.55 -2.24
C ILE A 301 17.77 1.88 -3.72
N GLY A 302 17.20 0.94 -4.48
CA GLY A 302 16.85 1.13 -5.88
C GLY A 302 15.93 2.30 -6.11
N ALA A 303 14.82 2.32 -5.36
CA ALA A 303 13.81 3.36 -5.47
C ALA A 303 14.34 4.75 -5.05
N VAL A 304 15.12 4.84 -3.97
CA VAL A 304 15.80 6.08 -3.55
C VAL A 304 16.73 6.58 -4.65
N ASN A 305 17.54 5.69 -5.23
CA ASN A 305 18.55 6.07 -6.23
C ASN A 305 17.99 6.23 -7.65
N TYR A 306 16.69 6.03 -7.85
CA TYR A 306 16.00 6.42 -9.07
C TYR A 306 15.89 7.95 -9.14
N GLY A 307 15.55 8.64 -8.05
CA GLY A 307 15.31 10.11 -8.08
C GLY A 307 13.90 10.47 -8.55
N ARG A 308 13.65 11.73 -8.93
CA ARG A 308 12.31 12.36 -8.98
C ARG A 308 11.67 12.31 -7.60
N ASP A 309 10.50 11.72 -7.48
CA ASP A 309 9.70 11.62 -6.27
C ASP A 309 10.07 10.34 -5.48
N CYS A 310 11.36 10.23 -5.15
CA CYS A 310 11.98 8.96 -4.76
C CYS A 310 11.68 8.51 -3.34
N ASP A 311 11.31 9.42 -2.45
CA ASP A 311 10.78 9.09 -1.12
C ASP A 311 9.48 8.30 -1.26
N SER A 312 8.54 8.79 -2.07
CA SER A 312 7.26 8.12 -2.34
C SER A 312 7.42 6.74 -3.02
N TYR A 313 8.36 6.60 -3.95
CA TYR A 313 8.65 5.29 -4.57
C TYR A 313 9.23 4.30 -3.56
N ALA A 314 10.21 4.74 -2.77
CA ALA A 314 10.89 3.91 -1.78
C ALA A 314 9.97 3.57 -0.61
N SER A 315 9.10 4.49 -0.25
CA SER A 315 8.04 4.36 0.73
C SER A 315 7.07 3.24 0.34
N LEU A 316 6.54 3.24 -0.89
CA LEU A 316 5.69 2.15 -1.37
C LEU A 316 6.45 0.81 -1.50
N ALA A 317 7.65 0.81 -2.07
CA ALA A 317 8.47 -0.40 -2.19
C ALA A 317 8.78 -1.01 -0.81
N GLY A 318 9.13 -0.17 0.17
CA GLY A 318 9.35 -0.53 1.55
C GLY A 318 8.09 -1.07 2.23
N ALA A 319 6.92 -0.48 1.97
CA ALA A 319 5.65 -0.99 2.52
C ALA A 319 5.36 -2.42 2.06
N ILE A 320 5.55 -2.70 0.75
CA ILE A 320 5.30 -4.03 0.18
C ILE A 320 6.36 -5.03 0.69
N ALA A 321 7.65 -4.71 0.57
CA ALA A 321 8.74 -5.58 1.02
C ALA A 321 8.67 -5.86 2.53
N GLY A 322 8.41 -4.82 3.34
CA GLY A 322 8.27 -4.95 4.79
C GLY A 322 7.08 -5.82 5.20
N ALA A 323 5.98 -5.80 4.43
CA ALA A 323 4.84 -6.69 4.65
C ALA A 323 5.16 -8.16 4.35
N MET A 324 6.09 -8.43 3.41
CA MET A 324 6.55 -9.78 3.09
C MET A 324 7.53 -10.31 4.14
N HIS A 325 8.45 -9.47 4.61
CA HIS A 325 9.61 -9.89 5.39
C HIS A 325 9.52 -9.68 6.90
N GLY A 326 8.73 -8.71 7.37
CA GLY A 326 8.70 -8.33 8.78
C GLY A 326 9.79 -7.31 9.18
N VAL A 327 9.79 -6.93 10.46
CA VAL A 327 10.59 -5.81 10.96
C VAL A 327 12.09 -6.13 11.03
N ASP A 328 12.43 -7.39 11.23
CA ASP A 328 13.82 -7.81 11.44
C ASP A 328 14.65 -7.87 10.15
N ALA A 329 13.99 -7.89 8.99
CA ALA A 329 14.66 -7.72 7.70
C ALA A 329 15.17 -6.28 7.46
N ILE A 330 14.68 -5.30 8.23
CA ILE A 330 15.13 -3.91 8.13
C ILE A 330 16.44 -3.75 8.91
N PRO A 331 17.52 -3.23 8.28
CA PRO A 331 18.77 -2.96 8.96
C PRO A 331 18.57 -2.16 10.26
N ASN A 332 19.16 -2.63 11.37
CA ASN A 332 19.00 -1.99 12.67
C ASN A 332 19.46 -0.51 12.67
N SER A 333 20.47 -0.18 11.86
CA SER A 333 20.94 1.20 11.66
C SER A 333 19.82 2.09 11.09
N TRP A 334 19.08 1.62 10.08
CA TRP A 334 17.95 2.34 9.50
C TRP A 334 16.80 2.48 10.50
N ARG A 335 16.41 1.37 11.16
CA ARG A 335 15.35 1.36 12.19
C ARG A 335 15.62 2.38 13.29
N THR A 336 16.85 2.40 13.80
CA THR A 336 17.25 3.26 14.92
C THR A 336 17.23 4.74 14.53
N VAL A 337 17.79 5.08 13.36
CA VAL A 337 17.90 6.47 12.90
C VAL A 337 16.51 7.08 12.66
N VAL A 338 15.63 6.38 11.95
CA VAL A 338 14.27 6.87 11.66
C VAL A 338 13.44 7.00 12.94
N ARG A 339 13.46 6.02 13.84
CA ARG A 339 12.71 6.11 15.11
C ARG A 339 13.22 7.24 15.99
N ARG A 340 14.53 7.48 16.02
CA ARG A 340 15.13 8.56 16.82
C ARG A 340 14.79 9.94 16.26
N ALA A 341 14.73 10.08 14.93
CA ALA A 341 14.43 11.35 14.28
C ALA A 341 12.96 11.78 14.42
N ASN A 342 12.04 10.81 14.60
CA ASN A 342 10.59 11.05 14.62
C ASN A 342 9.94 10.51 15.91
N PRO A 343 10.32 11.03 17.10
CA PRO A 343 9.81 10.53 18.39
C PRO A 343 8.30 10.70 18.58
N GLU A 344 7.66 11.56 17.80
CA GLU A 344 6.22 11.78 17.83
C GLU A 344 5.41 10.65 17.16
N LEU A 345 6.07 9.79 16.37
CA LEU A 345 5.42 8.70 15.64
C LEU A 345 5.60 7.36 16.38
N ASP A 346 4.57 6.93 17.12
CA ASP A 346 4.54 5.62 17.78
C ASP A 346 4.12 4.51 16.81
N LEU A 347 5.01 4.19 15.86
CA LEU A 347 4.80 3.11 14.89
C LEU A 347 4.57 1.74 15.56
N PRO A 348 5.28 1.35 16.64
CA PRO A 348 4.99 0.09 17.34
C PRO A 348 3.54 0.01 17.85
N GLN A 349 3.05 1.05 18.51
CA GLN A 349 1.68 1.07 19.05
C GLN A 349 0.63 1.12 17.94
N LEU A 350 0.88 1.89 16.89
CA LEU A 350 0.00 1.96 15.73
C LEU A 350 -0.09 0.59 15.01
N SER A 351 1.05 -0.08 14.86
CA SER A 351 1.12 -1.44 14.29
C SER A 351 0.36 -2.46 15.13
N ARG A 352 0.45 -2.35 16.46
CA ARG A 352 -0.32 -3.20 17.38
C ARG A 352 -1.82 -3.03 17.14
N ARG A 353 -2.32 -1.80 17.11
CA ARG A 353 -3.75 -1.52 16.87
C ARG A 353 -4.22 -1.97 15.49
N LEU A 354 -3.41 -1.80 14.45
CA LEU A 354 -3.71 -2.34 13.13
C LEU A 354 -3.77 -3.88 13.14
N THR A 355 -2.89 -4.51 13.90
CA THR A 355 -2.89 -5.97 14.08
C THR A 355 -4.16 -6.45 14.77
N GLU A 356 -4.65 -5.73 15.79
CA GLU A 356 -5.93 -6.03 16.45
C GLU A 356 -7.09 -6.00 15.46
N VAL A 357 -7.15 -4.99 14.58
CA VAL A 357 -8.17 -4.89 13.52
C VAL A 357 -8.04 -6.04 12.51
N ALA A 358 -6.84 -6.27 11.98
CA ALA A 358 -6.57 -7.32 10.99
C ALA A 358 -6.90 -8.72 11.55
N TRP A 359 -6.52 -8.97 12.80
CA TRP A 359 -6.80 -10.22 13.51
C TRP A 359 -8.30 -10.43 13.72
N ALA A 360 -9.01 -9.41 14.20
CA ALA A 360 -10.46 -9.48 14.39
C ALA A 360 -11.18 -9.79 13.06
N ARG A 361 -10.73 -9.20 11.94
CA ARG A 361 -11.26 -9.49 10.60
C ARG A 361 -11.02 -10.94 10.19
N GLN A 362 -9.80 -11.44 10.39
CA GLN A 362 -9.45 -12.82 10.09
C GLN A 362 -10.31 -13.81 10.90
N GLN A 363 -10.51 -13.54 12.20
CA GLN A 363 -11.37 -14.35 13.08
C GLN A 363 -12.83 -14.32 12.63
N GLN A 364 -13.37 -13.13 12.31
CA GLN A 364 -14.73 -12.99 11.79
C GLN A 364 -14.92 -13.80 10.49
N ARG A 365 -13.96 -13.72 9.56
CA ARG A 365 -13.98 -14.48 8.31
C ARG A 365 -13.96 -15.99 8.56
N GLN A 366 -13.05 -16.47 9.42
CA GLN A 366 -12.97 -17.89 9.77
C GLN A 366 -14.28 -18.41 10.36
N ARG A 367 -14.95 -17.63 11.23
CA ARG A 367 -16.27 -17.97 11.77
C ARG A 367 -17.34 -18.07 10.69
N VAL A 368 -17.37 -17.11 9.76
CA VAL A 368 -18.32 -17.12 8.63
C VAL A 368 -18.06 -18.33 7.72
N THR A 369 -16.81 -18.59 7.34
CA THR A 369 -16.44 -19.76 6.53
C THR A 369 -16.84 -21.07 7.21
N ALA A 370 -16.56 -21.21 8.51
CA ALA A 370 -16.94 -22.40 9.27
C ALA A 370 -18.47 -22.57 9.38
N ALA A 371 -19.23 -21.49 9.50
CA ALA A 371 -20.70 -21.54 9.55
C ALA A 371 -21.33 -21.87 8.19
N VAL A 372 -20.71 -21.45 7.09
CA VAL A 372 -21.22 -21.69 5.72
C VAL A 372 -20.76 -23.03 5.15
N ALA A 373 -19.60 -23.57 5.56
CA ALA A 373 -19.06 -24.82 5.02
C ALA A 373 -20.04 -26.02 5.06
N PRO A 374 -20.82 -26.25 6.15
CA PRO A 374 -21.83 -27.30 6.16
C PRO A 374 -22.98 -27.08 5.18
N LEU A 375 -23.32 -25.83 4.85
CA LEU A 375 -24.40 -25.48 3.92
C LEU A 375 -24.01 -25.71 2.46
N LEU A 376 -22.71 -25.68 2.14
CA LEU A 376 -22.19 -25.95 0.80
C LEU A 376 -21.95 -27.45 0.55
N SER A 377 -21.92 -28.27 1.60
CA SER A 377 -21.63 -29.70 1.52
C SER A 377 -22.70 -30.58 0.82
N PRO A 378 -24.02 -30.28 0.81
CA PRO A 378 -25.00 -31.10 0.11
C PRO A 378 -25.01 -30.94 -1.41
N LEU A 379 -24.36 -29.90 -1.97
CA LEU A 379 -24.31 -29.68 -3.43
C LEU A 379 -23.25 -30.53 -4.15
N ALA A 380 -22.41 -31.28 -3.44
CA ALA A 380 -21.38 -32.17 -4.00
C ALA A 380 -21.78 -33.65 -4.01
N ARG A 381 -22.99 -34.02 -3.56
CA ARG A 381 -23.52 -35.39 -3.61
C ARG A 381 -24.80 -35.46 -4.44
N GLY A 382 -24.71 -35.00 -5.68
CA GLY A 382 -25.63 -35.39 -6.74
C GLY A 382 -24.83 -36.18 -7.76
N ASP A 383 -24.89 -37.51 -7.68
CA ASP A 383 -24.81 -38.50 -8.77
C ASP A 383 -24.22 -39.82 -8.27
N GLY A 384 -25.06 -40.85 -8.26
CA GLY A 384 -24.74 -42.19 -7.78
C GLY A 384 -25.99 -43.08 -7.71
N GLU A 385 -26.68 -43.18 -8.84
CA GLU A 385 -27.56 -44.25 -9.31
C GLU A 385 -28.20 -45.22 -8.28
N GLY A 386 -29.53 -45.13 -8.20
CA GLY A 386 -30.40 -46.17 -7.65
C GLY A 386 -31.59 -46.44 -8.57
N VAL A 387 -31.35 -46.75 -9.85
CA VAL A 387 -32.40 -47.27 -10.74
C VAL A 387 -32.50 -48.78 -10.53
N SER A 388 -33.43 -49.16 -9.66
CA SER A 388 -33.86 -50.55 -9.44
C SER A 388 -34.51 -51.13 -10.71
N ALA A 389 -34.07 -52.32 -11.08
CA ALA A 389 -34.59 -53.14 -12.15
C ALA A 389 -36.11 -53.43 -11.98
N ALA A 390 -36.87 -53.29 -13.07
CA ALA A 390 -38.18 -53.91 -13.23
C ALA A 390 -38.19 -54.71 -14.54
N ARG A 391 -38.17 -56.04 -14.39
CA ARG A 391 -38.43 -57.03 -15.44
C ARG A 391 -39.91 -56.98 -15.82
N GLY A 392 -40.20 -57.09 -17.12
CA GLY A 392 -41.55 -57.35 -17.63
C GLY A 392 -41.54 -57.81 -19.08
N ARG A 393 -41.52 -59.14 -19.29
CA ARG A 393 -41.92 -59.82 -20.53
C ARG A 393 -42.99 -60.85 -20.18
N THR A 394 -44.19 -60.74 -20.75
CA THR A 394 -45.07 -61.81 -21.31
C THR A 394 -46.31 -61.07 -21.83
N GLU A 395 -46.62 -61.04 -23.12
CA GLU A 395 -47.31 -62.07 -23.94
C GLU A 395 -48.54 -62.72 -23.27
N LEU A 396 -49.68 -62.52 -23.96
CA LEU A 396 -51.08 -62.95 -23.75
C LEU A 396 -51.94 -62.18 -22.73
#